data_AF-A0A8T7ID17-F1
#
_entry.id   AF-A0A8T7ID17-F1
#
_cell.length_a   1.000
_cell.length_b   1.000
_cell.length_c   1.000
_cell.angle_alpha   90.00
_cell.angle_beta   90.00
_cell.angle_gamma   90.00
#
_symmetry.space_group_name_H-M   'P 1'
#
loop_
_entity.id
_entity.type
_entity.pdbx_description
1 polymer ?
#
loop_
_entity_poly.entity_id
_entity_poly.type
_entity_poly.pdbx_seq_one_letter_code
_entity_poly.pdbx_strand_id
1 'polypeptide(L)'
;MLRHYFSNVSGEYIASKNLEHVIGFTTSQKLPSVELAKNEYFAMLDENGNVNQWPDKNGCTWQIKTRFEQVTAYHKETKEPKQFDDKTLVTDDYTLEKPATQFDNWDSQLDDWVTDLQAKYEYDYQQVNSIRGSLYSQIVDRLNSEAEMIRRTEGNEAKALDYEAQADAAYIKIREDNPWPLPPEA
;
A
#
# COMPACT_ATOMS: atom_id res chain seq x y z
N MET A 1 20.19 -24.98 12.54
CA MET A 1 20.69 -24.66 13.90
C MET A 1 22.13 -25.14 14.01
N LEU A 2 23.12 -24.24 14.11
CA LEU A 2 24.49 -24.64 14.45
C LEU A 2 24.53 -25.06 15.92
N ARG A 3 25.03 -26.26 16.23
CA ARG A 3 25.26 -26.70 17.61
C ARG A 3 26.66 -26.26 18.03
N HIS A 4 26.73 -25.37 19.03
CA HIS A 4 27.99 -25.04 19.69
C HIS A 4 28.27 -26.09 20.78
N TYR A 5 29.46 -26.69 20.75
CA TYR A 5 29.87 -27.68 21.74
C TYR A 5 30.80 -27.02 22.76
N PHE A 6 30.34 -27.04 24.01
CA PHE A 6 31.12 -26.60 25.16
C PHE A 6 31.62 -27.83 25.90
N SER A 7 32.84 -27.75 26.43
CA SER A 7 33.38 -28.79 27.30
C SER A 7 32.53 -28.90 28.56
N ASN A 8 32.01 -30.11 28.84
CA ASN A 8 31.25 -30.38 30.05
C ASN A 8 32.10 -30.28 31.34
N VAL A 9 33.42 -30.15 31.19
CA VAL A 9 34.38 -30.10 32.30
C VAL A 9 34.96 -28.70 32.49
N SER A 10 35.30 -28.00 31.40
CA SER A 10 35.95 -26.68 31.46
C SER A 10 35.04 -25.52 31.04
N GLY A 11 33.88 -25.79 30.44
CA GLY A 11 32.99 -24.75 29.89
C GLY A 11 33.54 -24.03 28.65
N GLU A 12 34.75 -24.36 28.21
CA GLU A 12 35.39 -23.74 27.05
C GLU A 12 34.80 -24.26 25.73
N TYR A 13 34.82 -23.39 24.71
CA TYR A 13 34.41 -23.75 23.35
C TYR A 13 35.37 -24.79 22.76
N ILE A 14 34.83 -25.94 22.36
CA ILE A 14 35.62 -26.99 21.70
C ILE A 14 35.66 -26.71 20.20
N ALA A 15 36.85 -26.39 19.69
CA ALA A 15 37.08 -26.28 18.25
C ALA A 15 36.90 -27.65 17.56
N SER A 16 36.24 -27.67 16.40
CA SER A 16 35.91 -28.89 15.64
C SER A 16 37.09 -29.83 15.38
N LYS A 17 38.31 -29.28 15.27
CA LYS A 17 39.57 -30.02 15.07
C LYS A 17 39.94 -31.02 16.18
N ASN A 18 39.33 -30.91 17.36
CA ASN A 18 39.60 -31.79 18.50
C ASN A 18 38.55 -32.90 18.68
N LEU A 19 37.59 -33.02 17.74
CA LEU A 19 36.61 -34.11 17.75
C LEU A 19 37.19 -35.33 17.01
N GLU A 20 37.09 -36.52 17.61
CA GLU A 20 37.50 -37.80 16.98
C GLU A 20 36.75 -38.10 15.67
N HIS A 21 35.59 -37.46 15.46
CA HIS A 21 34.86 -37.44 14.20
C HIS A 21 34.62 -36.00 13.78
N VAL A 22 35.00 -35.65 12.55
CA VAL A 22 34.60 -34.37 11.94
C VAL A 22 33.09 -34.42 11.79
N ILE A 23 32.38 -33.49 12.43
CA ILE A 23 30.92 -33.36 12.32
C ILE A 23 30.62 -32.42 11.16
N GLY A 24 29.78 -32.85 10.22
CA GLY A 24 29.38 -32.03 9.07
C GLY A 24 28.78 -30.69 9.52
N PHE A 25 28.93 -29.67 8.68
CA PHE A 25 28.46 -28.30 8.89
C PHE A 25 29.07 -27.58 10.12
N THR A 26 30.24 -28.02 10.58
CA THR A 26 31.02 -27.32 11.61
C THR A 26 32.26 -26.67 11.02
N THR A 27 32.72 -25.58 11.63
CA THR A 27 33.94 -24.85 11.23
C THR A 27 34.78 -24.51 12.44
N SER A 28 36.09 -24.50 12.26
CA SER A 28 37.08 -24.02 13.23
C SER A 28 37.37 -22.52 13.09
N GLN A 29 36.84 -21.86 12.06
CA GLN A 29 36.99 -20.42 11.84
C GLN A 29 36.13 -19.64 12.85
N LYS A 30 36.74 -18.65 13.52
CA LYS A 30 36.03 -17.78 14.45
C LYS A 30 34.98 -16.95 13.71
N LEU A 31 33.82 -16.75 14.33
CA LEU A 31 32.80 -15.84 13.81
C LEU A 31 33.39 -14.41 13.74
N PRO A 32 33.24 -13.68 12.63
CA PRO A 32 33.74 -12.32 12.51
C PRO A 32 33.11 -11.41 13.57
N SER A 33 33.90 -10.53 14.18
CA SER A 33 33.42 -9.53 15.14
C SER A 33 32.94 -8.25 14.43
N VAL A 34 32.10 -8.42 13.40
CA VAL A 34 31.51 -7.32 12.63
C VAL A 34 30.07 -7.13 13.11
N GLU A 35 29.66 -5.87 13.29
CA GLU A 35 28.27 -5.53 13.58
C GLU A 35 27.44 -5.69 12.31
N LEU A 36 26.44 -6.57 12.36
CA LEU A 36 25.53 -6.83 11.24
C LEU A 36 24.38 -5.83 11.25
N ALA A 37 23.91 -5.43 10.07
CA ALA A 37 22.63 -4.77 9.96
C ALA A 37 21.48 -5.70 10.37
N LYS A 38 20.33 -5.14 10.70
CA LYS A 38 19.15 -5.89 11.20
C LYS A 38 18.72 -7.05 10.28
N ASN A 39 18.93 -6.91 8.99
CA ASN A 39 18.54 -7.87 7.96
C ASN A 39 19.71 -8.71 7.42
N GLU A 40 20.88 -8.62 8.03
CA GLU A 40 22.05 -9.40 7.62
C GLU A 40 22.24 -10.65 8.49
N TYR A 41 22.93 -11.64 7.93
CA TYR A 41 23.35 -12.83 8.66
C TYR A 41 24.68 -13.35 8.11
N PHE A 42 25.44 -14.01 8.98
CA PHE A 42 26.64 -14.74 8.57
C PHE A 42 26.25 -16.09 7.95
N ALA A 43 26.80 -16.36 6.76
CA ALA A 43 26.72 -17.64 6.08
C ALA A 43 28.14 -18.16 5.81
N MET A 44 28.37 -19.46 6.04
CA MET A 44 29.65 -20.10 5.73
C MET A 44 29.55 -20.76 4.35
N LEU A 45 30.18 -20.16 3.35
CA LEU A 45 30.00 -20.51 1.93
C LEU A 45 31.34 -20.68 1.21
N ASP A 46 31.38 -21.52 0.18
CA ASP A 46 32.53 -21.66 -0.71
C ASP A 46 32.64 -20.50 -1.73
N GLU A 47 33.66 -20.58 -2.61
CA GLU A 47 33.91 -19.60 -3.68
C GLU A 47 32.72 -19.47 -4.66
N ASN A 48 31.88 -20.51 -4.77
CA ASN A 48 30.69 -20.54 -5.62
C ASN A 48 29.42 -20.10 -4.86
N GLY A 49 29.52 -19.72 -3.59
CA GLY A 49 28.39 -19.32 -2.76
C GLY A 49 27.54 -20.47 -2.22
N ASN A 50 28.03 -21.71 -2.27
CA ASN A 50 27.31 -22.89 -1.81
C ASN A 50 27.67 -23.27 -0.37
N VAL A 51 26.68 -23.81 0.35
CA VAL A 51 26.89 -24.41 1.67
C VAL A 51 27.50 -25.80 1.48
N ASN A 52 28.66 -26.02 2.11
CA ASN A 52 29.33 -27.32 2.08
C ASN A 52 29.19 -28.07 3.40
N GLN A 53 29.13 -29.40 3.31
CA GLN A 53 29.12 -30.27 4.47
C GLN A 53 30.44 -30.19 5.27
N TRP A 54 31.56 -29.86 4.62
CA TRP A 54 32.88 -29.77 5.26
C TRP A 54 33.53 -28.41 5.00
N PRO A 55 33.06 -27.32 5.66
CA PRO A 55 33.50 -25.95 5.39
C PRO A 55 35.02 -25.76 5.43
N ASP A 56 35.67 -26.31 6.45
CA ASP A 56 37.13 -26.16 6.66
C ASP A 56 37.97 -26.90 5.60
N LYS A 57 37.40 -27.89 4.91
CA LYS A 57 38.09 -28.65 3.84
C LYS A 57 37.82 -28.11 2.44
N ASN A 58 36.71 -27.39 2.28
CA ASN A 58 36.23 -26.92 0.98
C ASN A 58 36.45 -25.41 0.78
N GLY A 59 37.36 -24.81 1.54
CA GLY A 59 37.73 -23.40 1.40
C GLY A 59 36.60 -22.42 1.73
N CYS A 60 35.59 -22.83 2.51
CA CYS A 60 34.49 -21.94 2.85
C CYS A 60 34.96 -20.81 3.76
N THR A 61 34.36 -19.63 3.61
CA THR A 61 34.63 -18.46 4.47
C THR A 61 33.32 -17.83 4.94
N TRP A 62 33.38 -17.08 6.05
CA TRP A 62 32.25 -16.31 6.52
C TRP A 62 31.93 -15.18 5.55
N GLN A 63 30.73 -15.22 4.96
CA GLN A 63 30.19 -14.18 4.11
C GLN A 63 28.97 -13.56 4.78
N ILE A 64 28.81 -12.25 4.64
CA ILE A 64 27.60 -11.53 5.06
C ILE A 64 26.57 -11.66 3.93
N LYS A 65 25.37 -12.11 4.26
CA LYS A 65 24.23 -12.20 3.34
C LYS A 65 23.06 -11.41 3.91
N THR A 66 22.26 -10.84 3.02
CA THR A 66 21.00 -10.19 3.38
C THR A 66 19.89 -11.24 3.38
N ARG A 67 19.01 -11.18 4.37
CA ARG A 67 17.79 -12.00 4.39
C ARG A 67 16.85 -11.50 3.29
N PHE A 68 16.16 -12.44 2.68
CA PHE A 68 15.02 -12.12 1.84
C PHE A 68 13.95 -11.46 2.71
N GLU A 69 13.54 -10.26 2.33
CA GLU A 69 12.50 -9.52 3.01
C GLU A 69 11.23 -9.61 2.18
N GLN A 70 10.13 -10.00 2.83
CA GLN A 70 8.83 -10.01 2.17
C GLN A 70 8.47 -8.58 1.75
N VAL A 71 8.19 -8.43 0.45
CA VAL A 71 7.77 -7.16 -0.14
C VAL A 71 6.34 -7.27 -0.65
N THR A 72 5.60 -6.18 -0.57
CA THR A 72 4.29 -6.07 -1.21
C THR A 72 4.48 -5.30 -2.51
N ALA A 73 4.05 -5.89 -3.62
CA ALA A 73 4.02 -5.26 -4.93
C ALA A 73 2.57 -5.14 -5.40
N TYR A 74 2.31 -4.23 -6.33
CA TYR A 74 0.99 -3.90 -6.86
C TYR A 74 0.95 -4.23 -8.34
N HIS A 75 -0.11 -4.91 -8.77
CA HIS A 75 -0.30 -5.25 -10.18
C HIS A 75 -0.54 -3.98 -10.99
N LYS A 76 0.21 -3.78 -12.08
CA LYS A 76 0.17 -2.54 -12.90
C LYS A 76 -1.21 -2.25 -13.50
N GLU A 77 -1.96 -3.30 -13.87
CA GLU A 77 -3.34 -3.15 -14.38
C GLU A 77 -4.43 -3.11 -13.30
N THR A 78 -4.50 -4.13 -12.43
CA THR A 78 -5.62 -4.28 -11.47
C THR A 78 -5.41 -3.52 -10.17
N LYS A 79 -4.20 -3.04 -9.89
CA LYS A 79 -3.79 -2.36 -8.65
C LYS A 79 -3.84 -3.27 -7.41
N GLU A 80 -4.10 -4.56 -7.61
CA GLU A 80 -4.21 -5.52 -6.51
C GLU A 80 -2.83 -5.78 -5.88
N PRO A 81 -2.73 -5.75 -4.54
CA PRO A 81 -1.48 -6.06 -3.85
C PRO A 81 -1.21 -7.56 -3.84
N LYS A 82 0.05 -7.94 -4.01
CA LYS A 82 0.56 -9.30 -3.85
C LYS A 82 1.85 -9.28 -3.04
N GLN A 83 2.00 -10.23 -2.12
CA GLN A 83 3.24 -10.41 -1.38
C GLN A 83 4.21 -11.32 -2.14
N PHE A 84 5.47 -10.94 -2.13
CA PHE A 84 6.60 -11.70 -2.66
C PHE A 84 7.61 -11.92 -1.55
N ASP A 85 8.26 -13.09 -1.51
CA ASP A 85 9.25 -13.42 -0.49
C ASP A 85 10.55 -12.59 -0.62
N ASP A 86 10.81 -12.04 -1.81
CA ASP A 86 11.89 -11.11 -2.05
C ASP A 86 11.57 -10.18 -3.23
N LYS A 87 12.20 -8.99 -3.26
CA LYS A 87 12.10 -8.05 -4.38
C LYS A 87 12.57 -8.62 -5.72
N THR A 88 13.51 -9.55 -5.76
CA THR A 88 13.98 -10.17 -7.01
C THR A 88 12.96 -11.13 -7.62
N LEU A 89 11.90 -11.47 -6.88
CA LEU A 89 10.82 -12.34 -7.35
C LEU A 89 9.65 -11.54 -7.93
N VAL A 90 9.67 -10.21 -7.83
CA VAL A 90 8.67 -9.32 -8.41
C VAL A 90 8.81 -9.39 -9.93
N THR A 91 7.73 -9.79 -10.60
CA THR A 91 7.68 -9.87 -12.07
C THR A 91 7.36 -8.50 -12.67
N ASP A 92 7.64 -8.33 -13.96
CA ASP A 92 7.44 -7.05 -14.68
C ASP A 92 5.99 -6.54 -14.64
N ASP A 93 5.00 -7.41 -14.42
CA ASP A 93 3.58 -7.04 -14.28
C ASP A 93 3.27 -6.31 -12.95
N TYR A 94 4.24 -6.28 -12.04
CA TYR A 94 4.10 -5.69 -10.72
C TYR A 94 5.08 -4.54 -10.50
N THR A 95 4.72 -3.62 -9.64
CA THR A 95 5.58 -2.54 -9.15
C THR A 95 5.60 -2.53 -7.62
N LEU A 96 6.72 -2.15 -7.01
CA LEU A 96 6.78 -1.93 -5.56
C LEU A 96 6.12 -0.60 -5.14
N GLU A 97 5.82 0.25 -6.12
CA GLU A 97 5.18 1.53 -5.90
C GLU A 97 3.68 1.35 -5.75
N LYS A 98 3.14 1.92 -4.67
CA LYS A 98 1.71 1.84 -4.38
C LYS A 98 0.99 2.96 -5.14
N PRO A 99 -0.14 2.68 -5.83
CA PRO A 99 -0.98 3.75 -6.37
C PRO A 99 -1.50 4.64 -5.22
N ALA A 100 -1.39 5.95 -5.38
CA ALA A 100 -1.82 6.94 -4.40
C ALA A 100 -3.34 7.10 -4.38
N THR A 101 -3.98 6.98 -5.54
CA THR A 101 -5.43 7.11 -5.73
C THR A 101 -6.00 5.96 -6.53
N GLN A 102 -7.31 5.72 -6.41
CA GLN A 102 -8.01 4.73 -7.24
C GLN A 102 -8.03 5.09 -8.73
N PHE A 103 -7.76 6.36 -9.06
CA PHE A 103 -7.72 6.89 -10.42
C PHE A 103 -6.33 6.77 -11.06
N ASP A 104 -5.34 6.31 -10.31
CA ASP A 104 -3.98 6.14 -10.84
C ASP A 104 -3.94 4.93 -11.75
N ASN A 105 -3.42 5.10 -12.97
CA ASN A 105 -3.20 4.05 -13.94
C ASN A 105 -1.70 3.97 -14.25
N TRP A 106 -1.20 2.75 -14.46
CA TRP A 106 0.22 2.57 -14.75
C TRP A 106 0.57 3.10 -16.14
N ASP A 107 1.53 4.02 -16.21
CA ASP A 107 2.09 4.50 -17.47
C ASP A 107 3.39 3.72 -17.76
N SER A 108 3.36 2.88 -18.79
CA SER A 108 4.52 2.06 -19.16
C SER A 108 5.67 2.85 -19.79
N GLN A 109 5.45 4.09 -20.23
CA GLN A 109 6.50 4.96 -20.77
C GLN A 109 7.25 5.70 -19.67
N LEU A 110 6.53 6.11 -18.61
CA LEU A 110 7.09 6.77 -17.44
C LEU A 110 7.56 5.77 -16.37
N ASP A 111 7.14 4.51 -16.48
CA ASP A 111 7.35 3.44 -15.48
C ASP A 111 6.87 3.88 -14.08
N ASP A 112 5.73 4.56 -14.05
CA ASP A 112 5.14 5.17 -12.84
C ASP A 112 3.61 5.22 -12.94
N TRP A 113 2.95 5.43 -11.79
CA TRP A 113 1.52 5.69 -11.67
C TRP A 113 1.18 7.11 -12.12
N VAL A 114 0.24 7.23 -13.06
CA VAL A 114 -0.30 8.52 -13.51
C VAL A 114 -1.77 8.60 -13.15
N THR A 115 -2.15 9.64 -12.41
CA THR A 115 -3.55 9.90 -12.07
C THR A 115 -4.36 10.25 -13.31
N ASP A 116 -5.41 9.49 -13.59
CA ASP A 116 -6.42 9.84 -14.58
C ASP A 116 -7.29 10.99 -14.06
N LEU A 117 -6.88 12.22 -14.40
CA LEU A 117 -7.55 13.44 -13.98
C LEU A 117 -8.99 13.53 -14.51
N GLN A 118 -9.26 12.95 -15.68
CA GLN A 118 -10.60 12.93 -16.27
C GLN A 118 -11.52 11.98 -15.51
N ALA A 119 -11.09 10.75 -15.24
CA ALA A 119 -11.84 9.79 -14.44
C ALA A 119 -12.11 10.32 -13.02
N LYS A 120 -11.11 10.99 -12.42
CA LYS A 120 -11.27 11.66 -11.13
C LYS A 120 -12.34 12.76 -11.18
N TYR A 121 -12.27 13.64 -12.19
CA TYR A 121 -13.24 14.72 -12.37
C TYR A 121 -14.66 14.17 -12.54
N GLU A 122 -14.85 13.13 -13.35
CA GLU A 122 -16.16 12.51 -13.57
C GLU A 122 -16.73 11.90 -12.29
N TYR A 123 -15.90 11.23 -11.49
CA TYR A 123 -16.30 10.71 -10.19
C TYR A 123 -16.75 11.82 -9.25
N ASP A 124 -15.93 12.86 -9.10
CA ASP A 124 -16.22 13.99 -8.22
C ASP A 124 -17.49 14.73 -8.68
N TYR A 125 -17.68 14.88 -9.99
CA TYR A 125 -18.87 15.49 -10.57
C TYR A 125 -20.12 14.67 -10.26
N GLN A 126 -20.06 13.35 -10.44
CA GLN A 126 -21.19 12.46 -10.15
C GLN A 126 -21.58 12.51 -8.67
N GLN A 127 -20.60 12.57 -7.75
CA GLN A 127 -20.84 12.72 -6.32
C GLN A 127 -21.59 14.03 -6.03
N VAL A 128 -21.09 15.17 -6.53
CA VAL A 128 -21.73 16.47 -6.35
C VAL A 128 -23.13 16.49 -6.97
N ASN A 129 -23.29 15.93 -8.17
CA ASN A 129 -24.58 15.87 -8.85
C ASN A 129 -25.61 15.06 -8.05
N SER A 130 -25.21 13.90 -7.52
CA SER A 130 -26.06 13.04 -6.69
C SER A 130 -26.49 13.75 -5.40
N ILE A 131 -25.54 14.39 -4.71
CA ILE A 131 -25.82 15.16 -3.49
C ILE A 131 -26.80 16.29 -3.77
N ARG A 132 -26.55 17.10 -4.81
CA ARG A 132 -27.42 18.21 -5.19
C ARG A 132 -28.81 17.74 -5.57
N GLY A 133 -28.93 16.70 -6.40
CA GLY A 133 -30.22 16.13 -6.79
C GLY A 133 -31.03 15.64 -5.58
N SER A 134 -30.36 14.97 -4.64
CA SER A 134 -30.98 14.53 -3.38
C SER A 134 -31.48 15.70 -2.54
N LEU A 135 -30.66 16.76 -2.36
CA LEU A 135 -31.04 17.93 -1.58
C LEU A 135 -32.16 18.75 -2.24
N TYR A 136 -32.15 18.89 -3.57
CA TYR A 136 -33.22 19.55 -4.31
C TYR A 136 -34.56 18.83 -4.10
N SER A 137 -34.59 17.51 -4.27
CA SER A 137 -35.82 16.74 -4.07
C SER A 137 -36.34 16.76 -2.62
N GLN A 138 -35.44 16.80 -1.64
CA GLN A 138 -35.82 16.77 -0.22
C GLN A 138 -36.21 18.12 0.34
N ILE A 139 -35.69 19.22 -0.21
CA ILE A 139 -35.85 20.56 0.36
C ILE A 139 -36.59 21.46 -0.64
N VAL A 140 -35.96 21.77 -1.78
CA VAL A 140 -36.45 22.76 -2.74
C VAL A 140 -37.80 22.33 -3.32
N ASP A 141 -37.89 21.11 -3.84
CA ASP A 141 -39.12 20.61 -4.47
C ASP A 141 -40.27 20.48 -3.47
N ARG A 142 -39.96 20.13 -2.21
CA ARG A 142 -40.97 20.04 -1.14
C ARG A 142 -41.50 21.41 -0.76
N LEU A 143 -40.62 22.41 -0.62
CA LEU A 143 -41.04 23.78 -0.30
C LEU A 143 -41.90 24.37 -1.43
N ASN A 144 -41.51 24.17 -2.68
CA ASN A 144 -42.31 24.59 -3.84
C ASN A 144 -43.67 23.89 -3.90
N SER A 145 -43.70 22.57 -3.64
CA SER A 145 -44.95 21.82 -3.60
C SER A 145 -45.87 22.30 -2.48
N GLU A 146 -45.32 22.60 -1.30
CA GLU A 146 -46.09 23.14 -0.17
C GLU A 146 -46.66 24.53 -0.48
N ALA A 147 -45.87 25.40 -1.11
CA ALA A 147 -46.36 26.71 -1.58
C ALA A 147 -47.54 26.57 -2.56
N GLU A 148 -47.46 25.64 -3.51
CA GLU A 148 -48.55 25.34 -4.45
C GLU A 148 -49.79 24.80 -3.72
N MET A 149 -49.60 23.97 -2.70
CA MET A 149 -50.70 23.47 -1.88
C MET A 149 -51.36 24.58 -1.08
N ILE A 150 -50.58 25.47 -0.44
CA ILE A 150 -51.09 26.63 0.32
C ILE A 150 -51.97 27.53 -0.56
N ARG A 151 -51.54 27.81 -1.80
CA ARG A 151 -52.37 28.58 -2.75
C ARG A 151 -53.71 27.90 -3.03
N ARG A 152 -53.71 26.58 -3.18
CA ARG A 152 -54.91 25.80 -3.52
C ARG A 152 -55.86 25.59 -2.34
N THR A 153 -55.34 25.34 -1.14
CA THR A 153 -56.13 24.93 0.03
C THR A 153 -56.47 26.08 0.96
N GLU A 154 -55.52 27.00 1.17
CA GLU A 154 -55.68 28.14 2.08
C GLU A 154 -55.98 29.44 1.33
N GLY A 155 -55.59 29.56 0.06
CA GLY A 155 -55.70 30.80 -0.72
C GLY A 155 -54.79 31.92 -0.21
N ASN A 156 -53.78 31.59 0.61
CA ASN A 156 -52.90 32.56 1.26
C ASN A 156 -51.63 32.79 0.44
N GLU A 157 -51.66 33.79 -0.43
CA GLU A 157 -50.55 34.10 -1.33
C GLU A 157 -49.28 34.54 -0.61
N ALA A 158 -49.40 35.35 0.46
CA ALA A 158 -48.24 35.83 1.20
C ALA A 158 -47.45 34.67 1.82
N LYS A 159 -48.16 33.70 2.41
CA LYS A 159 -47.53 32.51 2.98
C LYS A 159 -46.90 31.63 1.90
N ALA A 160 -47.54 31.48 0.73
CA ALA A 160 -46.95 30.73 -0.37
C ALA A 160 -45.64 31.37 -0.86
N LEU A 161 -45.60 32.69 -1.01
CA LEU A 161 -44.39 33.44 -1.39
C LEU A 161 -43.25 33.27 -0.38
N ASP A 162 -43.56 33.22 0.92
CA ASP A 162 -42.54 32.97 1.96
C ASP A 162 -41.89 31.58 1.82
N TYR A 163 -42.64 30.57 1.38
CA TYR A 163 -42.10 29.22 1.13
C TYR A 163 -41.25 29.17 -0.16
N GLU A 164 -41.65 29.89 -1.20
CA GLU A 164 -40.86 30.03 -2.43
C GLU A 164 -39.53 30.75 -2.18
N ALA A 165 -39.55 31.83 -1.38
CA ALA A 165 -38.34 32.54 -0.97
C ALA A 165 -37.38 31.62 -0.18
N GLN A 166 -37.91 30.72 0.65
CA GLN A 166 -37.11 29.70 1.32
C GLN A 166 -36.56 28.65 0.35
N ALA A 167 -37.32 28.25 -0.66
CA ALA A 167 -36.88 27.32 -1.70
C ALA A 167 -35.72 27.92 -2.52
N ASP A 168 -35.82 29.20 -2.89
CA ASP A 168 -34.76 29.93 -3.61
C ASP A 168 -33.50 30.06 -2.76
N ALA A 169 -33.64 30.43 -1.49
CA ALA A 169 -32.52 30.52 -0.56
C ALA A 169 -31.84 29.15 -0.38
N ALA A 170 -32.62 28.08 -0.25
CA ALA A 170 -32.09 26.72 -0.17
C ALA A 170 -31.38 26.30 -1.47
N TYR A 171 -31.95 26.63 -2.64
CA TYR A 171 -31.34 26.35 -3.94
C TYR A 171 -29.96 27.00 -4.08
N ILE A 172 -29.83 28.28 -3.71
CA ILE A 172 -28.57 29.02 -3.74
C ILE A 172 -27.57 28.37 -2.79
N LYS A 173 -27.97 28.14 -1.54
CA LYS A 173 -27.11 27.54 -0.52
C LYS A 173 -26.58 26.15 -0.93
N ILE A 174 -27.44 25.29 -1.49
CA ILE A 174 -27.04 23.97 -1.97
C ILE A 174 -25.91 24.07 -3.02
N ARG A 175 -25.94 25.10 -3.87
CA ARG A 175 -24.90 25.33 -4.90
C ARG A 175 -23.60 25.86 -4.31
N GLU A 176 -23.69 26.73 -3.32
CA GLU A 176 -22.53 27.29 -2.61
C GLU A 176 -21.82 26.20 -1.79
N ASP A 177 -22.58 25.36 -1.09
CA ASP A 177 -22.05 24.27 -0.26
C ASP A 177 -21.55 23.08 -1.11
N ASN A 178 -22.01 22.94 -2.36
CA ASN A 178 -21.65 21.85 -3.26
C ASN A 178 -21.22 22.38 -4.64
N PRO A 179 -20.09 23.09 -4.72
CA PRO A 179 -19.59 23.61 -5.98
C PRO A 179 -19.21 22.46 -6.92
N TRP A 180 -19.37 22.69 -8.22
CA TRP A 180 -18.88 21.73 -9.21
C TRP A 180 -17.35 21.61 -9.13
N PRO A 181 -16.80 20.40 -9.36
CA PRO A 181 -15.36 20.23 -9.45
C PRO A 181 -14.80 21.02 -10.65
N LEU A 182 -13.52 21.37 -10.58
CA LEU A 182 -12.82 22.00 -11.69
C LEU A 182 -12.50 20.96 -12.76
N PRO A 183 -12.79 21.21 -14.04
CA PRO A 183 -12.39 20.32 -15.12
C PRO A 183 -10.86 20.23 -15.20
N PRO A 184 -10.31 19.10 -15.66
CA PRO A 184 -8.88 19.00 -15.93
C PRO A 184 -8.48 20.00 -17.02
N GLU A 185 -7.24 20.50 -16.94
CA GLU A 185 -6.65 21.30 -18.01
C GLU A 185 -6.47 20.44 -19.27
N ALA A 186 -6.76 21.02 -20.44
CA ALA A 186 -6.72 20.36 -21.75
C ALA A 186 -5.32 20.35 -22.36
#